data_AF-A0AAD9XRU8-F1
#
_entry.id   AF-A0AAD9XRU8-F1
#
_cell.length_a   1.000
_cell.length_b   1.000
_cell.length_c   1.000
_cell.angle_alpha   90.00
_cell.angle_beta   90.00
_cell.angle_gamma   90.00
#
_symmetry.space_group_name_H-M   'P 1'
#
loop_
_entity.id
_entity.type
_entity.pdbx_description
1 polymer ?
#
loop_
_entity_poly.entity_id
_entity_poly.type
_entity_poly.pdbx_seq_one_letter_code
_entity_poly.pdbx_strand_id
1 'polypeptide(L)' 'MTDNWDGLLTDVLEEIAKRIRMPKDYVAFRGVCTFWRSAATWDNYMFRNCPIPLLMLPSREDSHVLDFYNLT' A
#
# COMPACT_ATOMS: atom_id res chain seq x y z
N MET A 1 -18.53 11.57 13.73
CA MET A 1 -17.75 10.68 14.62
C MET A 1 -16.39 10.56 14.01
N THR A 2 -15.37 11.13 14.65
CA THR A 2 -13.97 10.92 14.25
C THR A 2 -13.55 9.58 14.84
N ASP A 3 -13.73 8.52 14.06
CA ASP A 3 -13.22 7.20 14.43
C ASP A 3 -11.70 7.31 14.53
N ASN A 4 -11.19 7.29 15.76
CA ASN A 4 -9.79 7.52 16.03
C ASN A 4 -9.00 6.23 15.75
N TRP A 5 -8.43 6.13 14.56
CA TRP A 5 -7.61 5.00 14.13
C TRP A 5 -6.21 4.99 14.78
N ASP A 6 -5.85 6.03 15.55
CA ASP A 6 -4.55 6.13 16.22
C ASP A 6 -4.33 5.04 17.29
N GLY A 7 -5.40 4.45 17.82
CA GLY A 7 -5.33 3.37 18.80
C GLY A 7 -5.37 1.96 18.20
N LEU A 8 -5.31 1.81 16.88
CA LEU A 8 -5.41 0.50 16.25
C LEU A 8 -4.16 -0.33 16.58
N LEU A 9 -4.36 -1.55 17.07
CA LEU A 9 -3.29 -2.51 17.30
C LEU A 9 -2.54 -2.79 15.99
N THR A 10 -1.22 -2.83 16.06
CA THR A 10 -0.33 -3.12 14.93
C THR A 10 -0.75 -4.41 14.21
N ASP A 11 -1.14 -5.44 14.97
CA ASP A 11 -1.61 -6.74 14.43
C ASP A 11 -2.79 -6.59 13.48
N VAL A 12 -3.72 -5.66 13.75
CA VAL A 12 -4.88 -5.42 12.88
C VAL A 12 -4.44 -4.73 11.59
N LEU A 13 -3.52 -3.77 11.67
CA LEU A 13 -2.96 -3.12 10.48
C LEU A 13 -2.19 -4.11 9.61
N GLU A 14 -1.43 -5.03 10.21
CA GLU A 14 -0.75 -6.10 9.49
C GLU A 14 -1.74 -7.03 8.77
N GLU A 15 -2.82 -7.40 9.45
CA GLU A 15 -3.88 -8.22 8.87
C GLU A 15 -4.61 -7.51 7.73
N ILE A 16 -4.82 -6.19 7.83
CA ILE A 16 -5.35 -5.39 6.71
C ILE A 16 -4.35 -5.39 5.56
N ALA A 17 -3.07 -5.11 5.82
CA ALA A 17 -2.01 -5.06 4.82
C ALA A 17 -1.92 -6.38 4.02
N LYS A 18 -2.01 -7.53 4.69
CA LYS A 18 -2.02 -8.87 4.06
C LYS A 18 -3.22 -9.14 3.15
N ARG A 19 -4.32 -8.38 3.29
CA ARG A 19 -5.55 -8.54 2.49
C ARG A 19 -5.58 -7.62 1.26
N ILE A 20 -4.71 -6.62 1.19
CA ILE A 20 -4.64 -5.69 0.05
C ILE A 20 -4.00 -6.38 -1.15
N ARG A 21 -4.79 -6.58 -2.21
CA ARG A 21 -4.38 -7.28 -3.43
C ARG A 21 -3.79 -6.36 -4.50
N MET A 22 -4.20 -5.11 -4.53
CA MET A 22 -3.77 -4.16 -5.55
C MET A 22 -2.52 -3.40 -5.06
N PRO A 23 -1.41 -3.40 -5.82
CA PRO A 23 -0.20 -2.66 -5.47
C PRO A 23 -0.44 -1.17 -5.23
N LYS A 24 -1.31 -0.54 -6.04
CA LYS A 24 -1.67 0.88 -5.88
C LYS A 24 -2.27 1.15 -4.50
N ASP A 25 -3.20 0.30 -4.08
CA ASP A 25 -3.86 0.40 -2.77
C ASP A 25 -2.87 0.10 -1.64
N TYR A 26 -1.92 -0.82 -1.87
CA TYR A 26 -0.87 -1.15 -0.91
C TYR A 26 0.09 0.02 -0.67
N VAL A 27 0.47 0.72 -1.74
CA VAL A 27 1.29 1.94 -1.69
C VAL A 27 0.51 3.06 -0.98
N ALA A 28 -0.77 3.25 -1.29
CA ALA A 28 -1.62 4.24 -0.62
C ALA A 28 -1.74 3.95 0.89
N PHE A 29 -1.95 2.69 1.28
CA PHE A 29 -2.00 2.25 2.67
C PHE A 29 -0.70 2.56 3.43
N ARG A 30 0.46 2.28 2.83
CA ARG A 30 1.78 2.66 3.40
C ARG A 30 2.05 4.17 3.46
N GLY A 31 1.27 4.95 2.72
CA GLY A 31 1.43 6.40 2.60
C GLY A 31 0.78 7.20 3.73
N VAL A 32 -0.08 6.59 4.56
CA VAL A 32 -0.87 7.30 5.58
C VAL A 32 0.01 7.96 6.65
N CYS A 33 0.83 7.16 7.34
CA CYS A 33 1.79 7.64 8.34
C CYS A 33 2.89 6.60 8.58
N THR A 34 3.89 6.94 9.40
CA THR A 34 4.99 6.01 9.73
C THR A 34 4.51 4.75 10.43
N PHE A 35 3.47 4.84 11.26
CA PHE A 35 2.90 3.69 11.98
C PHE A 35 2.28 2.66 11.02
N TRP A 36 1.48 3.11 10.05
CA TRP A 36 0.87 2.24 9.03
C TRP A 36 1.92 1.66 8.08
N ARG A 37 2.95 2.45 7.76
CA ARG A 37 4.08 1.99 6.95
C ARG A 37 4.82 0.82 7.61
N SER A 38 5.04 0.89 8.92
CA SER A 38 5.71 -0.17 9.68
C SER A 38 4.91 -1.47 9.73
N ALA A 39 3.57 -1.40 9.79
CA ALA A 39 2.71 -2.58 9.75
C ALA A 39 2.63 -3.24 8.36
N ALA A 40 2.78 -2.46 7.29
CA ALA A 40 2.80 -2.96 5.91
C ALA A 40 4.21 -3.37 5.44
N THR A 41 4.78 -4.37 6.09
CA THR A 41 6.09 -4.94 5.73
C THR A 41 6.09 -5.53 4.32
N TRP A 42 7.23 -5.47 3.62
CA TRP A 42 7.34 -5.98 2.26
C TRP A 42 7.03 -7.48 2.16
N ASP A 43 7.42 -8.26 3.17
CA ASP A 43 7.10 -9.68 3.29
C ASP A 43 5.58 -9.95 3.25
N ASN A 44 4.77 -9.14 3.94
CA ASN A 44 3.31 -9.32 3.95
C ASN A 44 2.66 -9.22 2.56
N TYR A 45 3.28 -8.46 1.65
CA TYR A 45 2.78 -8.25 0.28
C TYR A 45 3.37 -9.23 -0.74
N MET A 46 4.69 -9.46 -0.68
CA MET A 46 5.41 -10.32 -1.63
C MET A 46 4.99 -11.78 -1.57
N PHE A 47 4.72 -12.32 -0.38
CA PHE A 47 4.39 -13.73 -0.20
C PHE A 47 2.96 -14.09 -0.66
N ARG A 48 2.06 -13.11 -0.80
CA ARG A 48 0.64 -13.38 -1.07
C ARG A 48 0.16 -12.99 -2.46
N ASN A 49 0.71 -11.94 -3.09
CA ASN A 49 0.04 -11.31 -4.24
C ASN A 49 0.90 -11.14 -5.52
N CYS A 50 2.04 -11.82 -5.62
CA CYS A 50 2.94 -11.82 -6.79
C CYS A 50 3.56 -10.45 -7.13
N PRO A 51 4.89 -10.34 -7.22
CA PRO A 51 5.55 -9.11 -7.62
C PRO A 51 5.56 -9.04 -9.14
N ILE A 52 4.47 -8.57 -9.74
CA ILE A 52 4.60 -8.00 -11.07
C ILE A 52 5.57 -6.82 -10.93
N PRO A 53 6.69 -6.78 -11.66
CA PRO A 53 7.54 -5.59 -11.68
C PRO A 53 6.71 -4.46 -12.32
N LEU A 54 6.10 -3.65 -11.46
CA LEU A 54 5.29 -2.52 -11.88
C LEU A 54 6.18 -1.28 -11.97
N LEU A 55 6.24 -0.71 -13.15
CA LEU A 55 6.89 0.58 -13.37
C LEU A 55 5.92 1.68 -12.94
N MET A 56 6.30 2.44 -11.91
CA MET A 56 5.58 3.64 -11.49
C MET A 56 6.09 4.84 -12.29
N LEU A 57 5.20 5.51 -13.03
CA LEU A 57 5.52 6.74 -13.76
C LEU A 57 4.56 7.87 -13.35
N PRO A 58 5.03 9.12 -13.29
CA PRO A 58 4.15 10.27 -13.12
C PRO A 58 3.19 10.35 -14.31
N SER A 59 1.92 10.63 -14.03
CA SER A 59 0.93 10.79 -15.09
C SER A 59 1.26 12.00 -15.97
N ARG A 60 0.89 11.92 -17.25
CA ARG A 60 1.25 12.91 -18.28
C ARG A 60 0.57 14.27 -18.10
N GLU A 61 -0.55 14.29 -17.39
CA GLU A 61 -1.29 15.49 -17.06
C GLU A 61 -0.99 15.81 -15.61
N ASP A 62 -0.07 16.77 -15.37
CA ASP A 62 0.37 17.39 -14.09
C ASP A 62 -0.48 17.07 -12.85
N SER A 63 -0.55 15.80 -12.49
CA SER A 63 -1.41 15.28 -11.43
C SER A 63 -0.52 14.52 -10.47
N HIS A 64 -0.85 14.63 -9.19
CA HIS A 64 -0.20 13.86 -8.14
C HIS A 64 -0.52 12.35 -8.19
N VAL A 65 -1.07 11.89 -9.32
CA VAL A 65 -1.46 10.51 -9.56
C VAL A 65 -0.31 9.79 -10.25
N LEU A 66 0.09 8.67 -9.68
CA LEU A 66 1.10 7.79 -10.24
C LEU A 66 0.40 6.66 -11.02
N ASP A 67 0.84 6.48 -12.27
CA ASP A 67 0.40 5.40 -13.15
C ASP A 67 1.33 4.20 -12.99
N PHE A 68 0.74 3.00 -13.05
CA PHE A 68 1.46 1.74 -12.85
C PHE A 68 1.37 0.91 -14.12
N TYR A 69 2.52 0.54 -14.68
CA TYR A 69 2.61 -0.27 -15.90
C TYR A 69 3.17 -1.65 -15.58
N ASN A 70 2.52 -2.69 -16.10
CA ASN A 70 3.08 -4.04 -16.09
C ASN A 70 4.20 -4.14 -17.14
N LEU A 71 5.35 -4.68 -16.74
CA LEU A 71 6.52 -4.91 -17.62
C LEU A 71 6.57 -6.33 -18.21
N THR A 72 5.49 -7.10 -18.08
CA THR A 72 5.30 -8.44 -18.65
C THR A 72 4.24 -8.39 -19.75
#